data_AF-A0AAJ4WAP7-F1
#
_entry.id   AF-A0AAJ4WAP7-F1
#
_cell.length_a   1.000
_cell.length_b   1.000
_cell.length_c   1.000
_cell.angle_alpha   90.00
_cell.angle_beta   90.00
_cell.angle_gamma   90.00
#
_symmetry.space_group_name_H-M   'P 1'
#
loop_
_entity.id
_entity.type
_entity.pdbx_description
1 polymer ?
#
loop_
_entity_poly.entity_id
_entity_poly.type
_entity_poly.pdbx_seq_one_letter_code
_entity_poly.pdbx_strand_id
1 'polypeptide(L)'
;MWFLKLLFKKKFDAEFVTGFFQVLSERIAGLELVWKKGGSVVAQESASSAVIKKGKKVLFSQGPRSGWVDPFIAGDDRQALIDVTQQFQLGREKPSYMLGIACMVIYLVIVFGTLGMSERDATISMIYNISVIAALATTGLMVFSYRANWSHNIRSVCATLWVLAIIVAALSSVLLLPLVWAANRQQLNRLYPQDSQNSNTE
;
A
#
# COMPACT_ATOMS: atom_id res chain seq x y z
N MET A 1 -12.88 -4.48 9.15
CA MET A 1 -12.29 -3.72 8.03
C MET A 1 -11.10 -2.91 8.53
N TRP A 2 -9.86 -3.37 8.31
CA TRP A 2 -8.65 -2.66 8.78
C TRP A 2 -8.25 -1.48 7.87
N PHE A 3 -8.61 -1.52 6.59
CA PHE A 3 -8.26 -0.49 5.59
C PHE A 3 -8.78 0.93 5.89
N LEU A 4 -9.83 1.06 6.71
CA LEU A 4 -10.47 2.35 7.02
C LEU A 4 -9.84 3.07 8.23
N LYS A 5 -8.84 2.46 8.87
CA LYS A 5 -8.15 3.06 10.01
C LYS A 5 -7.08 4.02 9.55
N LEU A 6 -6.98 5.17 10.21
CA LEU A 6 -5.88 6.11 10.02
C LEU A 6 -4.65 5.53 10.71
N LEU A 7 -3.74 4.96 9.92
CA LEU A 7 -2.49 4.38 10.38
C LEU A 7 -1.40 5.47 10.50
N PHE A 8 -0.57 5.38 11.53
CA PHE A 8 0.59 6.24 11.72
C PHE A 8 1.77 5.45 12.27
N LYS A 9 3.00 5.85 11.93
CA LYS A 9 4.26 5.27 12.39
C LYS A 9 4.94 6.22 13.37
N LYS A 10 4.44 6.21 14.61
CA LYS A 10 5.10 6.84 15.75
C LYS A 10 5.53 5.77 16.74
N LYS A 11 6.77 5.85 17.24
CA LYS A 11 7.22 5.02 18.38
C LYS A 11 6.33 5.30 19.58
N PHE A 12 6.14 4.30 20.44
CA PHE A 12 5.37 4.49 21.66
C PHE A 12 5.99 5.61 22.51
N ASP A 13 5.14 6.53 22.95
CA ASP A 13 5.50 7.72 23.71
C ASP A 13 4.35 8.01 24.68
N ALA A 14 4.59 7.78 25.97
CA ALA A 14 3.56 7.88 27.00
C ALA A 14 3.11 9.33 27.23
N GLU A 15 4.02 10.30 27.13
CA GLU A 15 3.67 11.72 27.28
C GLU A 15 2.76 12.16 26.13
N PHE A 16 3.09 11.76 24.91
CA PHE A 16 2.24 12.01 23.76
C PHE A 16 0.85 11.41 23.90
N VAL A 17 0.75 10.15 24.34
CA VAL A 17 -0.55 9.49 24.51
C VAL A 17 -1.38 10.19 25.57
N THR A 18 -0.76 10.60 26.69
CA THR A 18 -1.45 11.33 27.76
C THR A 18 -1.96 12.68 27.27
N GLY A 19 -1.12 13.45 26.56
CA GLY A 19 -1.53 14.73 25.96
C GLY A 19 -2.65 14.56 24.93
N PHE A 20 -2.57 13.53 24.09
CA PHE A 20 -3.62 13.21 23.12
C PHE A 20 -4.93 12.82 23.82
N PHE A 21 -4.86 11.99 24.86
CA PHE A 21 -6.02 11.59 25.66
C PHE A 21 -6.68 12.79 26.35
N GLN A 22 -5.89 13.70 26.93
CA GLN A 22 -6.40 14.87 27.64
C GLN A 22 -7.23 15.76 26.69
N VAL A 23 -6.64 16.16 25.56
CA VAL A 23 -7.34 16.98 24.55
C VAL A 23 -8.56 16.27 23.97
N LEU A 24 -8.48 14.95 23.79
CA LEU A 24 -9.61 14.16 23.28
C LEU A 24 -10.75 14.04 24.32
N SER A 25 -10.41 13.90 25.60
CA SER A 25 -11.37 13.77 26.71
C SER A 25 -12.14 15.06 26.99
N GLU A 26 -11.57 16.22 26.66
CA GLU A 26 -12.28 17.50 26.68
C GLU A 26 -13.41 17.58 25.66
N ARG A 27 -13.31 16.83 24.55
CA ARG A 27 -14.29 16.84 23.45
C ARG A 27 -15.21 15.63 23.43
N ILE A 28 -14.78 14.51 24.00
CA ILE A 28 -15.51 13.25 23.97
C ILE A 28 -15.64 12.71 25.40
N ALA A 29 -16.87 12.68 25.90
CA ALA A 29 -17.15 12.13 27.21
C ALA A 29 -17.03 10.59 27.25
N GLY A 30 -16.63 10.05 28.40
CA GLY A 30 -16.58 8.62 28.66
C GLY A 30 -15.40 7.89 28.02
N LEU A 31 -14.30 8.61 27.79
CA LEU A 31 -13.05 8.00 27.32
C LEU A 31 -12.25 7.40 28.47
N GLU A 32 -11.66 6.24 28.19
CA GLU A 32 -10.78 5.52 29.10
C GLU A 32 -9.43 5.30 28.42
N LEU A 33 -8.35 5.67 29.11
CA LEU A 33 -6.98 5.39 28.72
C LEU A 33 -6.50 4.10 29.40
N VAL A 34 -6.03 3.14 28.60
CA VAL A 34 -5.50 1.86 29.08
C VAL A 34 -4.08 1.69 28.60
N TRP A 35 -3.16 1.63 29.56
CA TRP A 35 -1.75 1.32 29.35
C TRP A 35 -1.55 -0.20 29.26
N LYS A 36 -0.75 -0.65 28.30
CA LYS A 36 -0.54 -2.07 28.02
C LYS A 36 0.93 -2.42 27.81
N LYS A 37 1.27 -3.66 28.18
CA LYS A 37 2.53 -4.32 27.82
C LYS A 37 2.19 -5.71 27.29
N GLY A 38 2.23 -5.87 25.97
CA GLY A 38 1.67 -7.06 25.31
C GLY A 38 0.16 -7.18 25.54
N GLY A 39 -0.28 -8.32 26.10
CA GLY A 39 -1.70 -8.58 26.40
C GLY A 39 -2.21 -7.99 27.73
N SER A 40 -1.31 -7.56 28.61
CA SER A 40 -1.65 -7.18 29.98
C SER A 40 -1.82 -5.68 30.16
N VAL A 41 -2.75 -5.29 31.04
CA VAL A 41 -2.87 -3.90 31.53
C VAL A 41 -1.80 -3.66 32.59
N VAL A 42 -1.07 -2.55 32.46
CA VAL A 42 0.06 -2.22 33.33
C VAL A 42 0.03 -0.74 33.72
N ALA A 43 0.86 -0.32 34.66
CA ALA A 43 1.09 1.10 34.92
C ALA A 43 1.80 1.78 33.74
N GLN A 44 1.63 3.10 33.62
CA GLN A 44 2.19 3.92 32.53
C GLN A 44 3.70 3.72 32.34
N GLU A 45 4.46 3.67 33.43
CA GLU A 45 5.93 3.52 33.43
C GLU A 45 6.40 2.21 32.79
N SER A 46 5.57 1.16 32.86
CA SER A 46 5.88 -0.16 32.33
C SER A 46 5.24 -0.42 30.96
N ALA A 47 4.52 0.55 30.40
CA ALA A 47 3.76 0.37 29.18
C ALA A 47 4.66 0.36 27.94
N SER A 48 4.33 -0.51 26.98
CA SER A 48 4.91 -0.51 25.63
C SER A 48 3.87 -0.14 24.56
N SER A 49 2.61 -0.02 24.97
CA SER A 49 1.48 0.34 24.14
C SER A 49 0.38 0.98 24.96
N ALA A 50 -0.52 1.70 24.30
CA ALA A 50 -1.68 2.29 24.94
C ALA A 50 -2.90 2.24 24.02
N VAL A 51 -4.07 2.23 24.64
CA VAL A 51 -5.36 2.18 23.95
C VAL A 51 -6.29 3.20 24.58
N ILE A 52 -6.94 4.01 23.76
CA ILE A 52 -8.03 4.88 24.20
C ILE A 52 -9.34 4.30 23.67
N LYS A 53 -10.27 4.05 24.57
CA LYS A 53 -11.56 3.42 24.28
C LYS A 53 -12.71 4.25 24.85
N LYS A 54 -13.89 4.13 24.22
CA LYS A 54 -15.17 4.61 24.71
C LYS A 54 -16.05 3.38 24.97
N GLY A 55 -16.18 2.98 26.23
CA GLY A 55 -16.78 1.68 26.58
C GLY A 55 -16.05 0.50 25.93
N LYS A 56 -16.76 -0.27 25.08
CA LYS A 56 -16.17 -1.41 24.34
C LYS A 56 -15.45 -1.02 23.04
N LYS A 57 -15.60 0.24 22.59
CA LYS A 57 -15.08 0.71 21.30
C LYS A 57 -13.67 1.25 21.45
N VAL A 58 -12.71 0.71 20.71
CA VAL A 58 -11.35 1.26 20.67
C VAL A 58 -11.26 2.32 19.57
N LEU A 59 -10.98 3.56 19.97
CA LEU A 59 -10.89 4.70 19.05
C LEU A 59 -9.45 4.97 18.62
N PHE A 60 -8.49 4.72 19.52
CA PHE A 60 -7.07 4.92 19.27
C PHE A 60 -6.27 3.78 19.89
N SER A 61 -5.22 3.36 19.20
CA SER A 61 -4.25 2.40 19.70
C SER A 61 -2.86 2.78 19.23
N GLN A 62 -1.90 2.81 20.14
CA GLN A 62 -0.50 3.01 19.83
C GLN A 62 0.31 1.83 20.35
N GLY A 63 0.94 1.11 19.44
CA GLY A 63 1.91 0.07 19.75
C GLY A 63 3.35 0.60 19.78
N PRO A 64 4.34 -0.30 19.91
CA PRO A 64 5.75 0.08 20.03
C PRO A 64 6.31 0.84 18.82
N ARG A 65 5.80 0.58 17.62
CA ARG A 65 6.33 1.11 16.34
C ARG A 65 5.30 1.82 15.46
N SER A 66 4.02 1.62 15.73
CA SER A 66 2.93 2.14 14.92
C SER A 66 1.66 2.20 15.75
N GLY A 67 0.73 3.04 15.31
CA GLY A 67 -0.60 3.12 15.87
C GLY A 67 -1.66 3.32 14.80
N TRP A 68 -2.90 3.33 15.25
CA TRP A 68 -4.05 3.58 14.41
C TRP A 68 -5.13 4.34 15.16
N VAL A 69 -5.90 5.10 14.40
CA VAL A 69 -7.14 5.76 14.83
C VAL A 69 -8.29 5.20 14.01
N ASP A 70 -9.44 4.97 14.64
CA ASP A 70 -10.65 4.46 13.98
C ASP A 70 -11.79 5.50 14.02
N PRO A 71 -11.87 6.38 13.00
CA PRO A 71 -12.93 7.37 12.89
C PRO A 71 -14.32 6.77 12.65
N PHE A 72 -14.40 5.53 12.16
CA PHE A 72 -15.67 4.91 11.79
C PHE A 72 -16.39 4.35 13.01
N ILE A 73 -15.64 3.74 13.92
CA ILE A 73 -16.19 3.22 15.18
C ILE A 73 -16.66 4.36 16.11
N ALA A 74 -16.07 5.56 15.96
CA ALA A 74 -16.37 6.74 16.75
C ALA A 74 -17.82 7.25 16.60
N GLY A 75 -18.52 6.95 15.49
CA GLY A 75 -19.91 7.39 15.29
C GLY A 75 -20.05 8.91 15.33
N ASP A 76 -20.89 9.44 16.22
CA ASP A 76 -21.15 10.88 16.36
C ASP A 76 -19.90 11.67 16.79
N ASP A 77 -18.96 11.04 17.50
CA ASP A 77 -17.71 11.67 17.94
C ASP A 77 -16.63 11.70 16.84
N ARG A 78 -16.95 11.22 15.63
CA ARG A 78 -16.00 11.10 14.52
C ARG A 78 -15.30 12.42 14.20
N GLN A 79 -16.04 13.52 14.16
CA GLN A 79 -15.47 14.81 13.80
C GLN A 79 -14.47 15.29 14.87
N ALA A 80 -14.83 15.18 16.15
CA ALA A 80 -13.94 15.51 17.25
C ALA A 80 -12.65 14.67 17.23
N LEU A 81 -12.76 13.37 16.94
CA LEU A 81 -11.60 12.48 16.83
C LEU A 81 -10.69 12.87 15.67
N ILE A 82 -11.26 13.23 14.51
CA ILE A 82 -10.49 13.68 13.34
C ILE A 82 -9.77 15.00 13.64
N ASP A 83 -10.45 15.97 14.23
CA ASP A 83 -9.88 17.30 14.52
C ASP A 83 -8.68 17.20 15.47
N VAL A 84 -8.81 16.42 16.55
CA VAL A 84 -7.71 16.19 17.50
C VAL A 84 -6.58 15.41 16.81
N THR A 85 -6.88 14.40 16.01
CA THR A 85 -5.87 13.66 15.23
C THR A 85 -5.09 14.59 14.29
N GLN A 86 -5.75 15.58 13.67
CA GLN A 86 -5.11 16.58 12.84
C GLN A 86 -4.25 17.57 13.63
N GLN A 87 -4.70 18.01 14.81
CA GLN A 87 -3.95 18.88 15.71
C GLN A 87 -2.61 18.25 16.10
N PHE A 88 -2.61 16.96 16.40
CA PHE A 88 -1.41 16.17 16.72
C PHE A 88 -0.64 15.68 15.48
N GLN A 89 -1.02 16.11 14.27
CA GLN A 89 -0.40 15.77 12.99
C GLN A 89 -0.28 14.26 12.71
N LEU A 90 -1.12 13.44 13.35
CA LEU A 90 -1.17 12.00 13.15
C LEU A 90 -1.67 11.70 11.72
N GLY A 91 -0.92 10.89 10.97
CA GLY A 91 -1.25 10.53 9.58
C GLY A 91 -0.72 11.48 8.50
N ARG A 92 0.10 12.50 8.85
CA ARG A 92 0.82 13.35 7.87
C ARG A 92 2.13 12.77 7.35
N GLU A 93 2.41 11.51 7.64
CA GLU A 93 3.62 10.86 7.13
C GLU A 93 3.63 10.85 5.61
N LYS A 94 4.69 11.39 5.03
CA LYS A 94 4.90 11.33 3.57
C LYS A 94 4.91 9.85 3.18
N PRO A 95 4.01 9.41 2.29
CA PRO A 95 4.01 8.03 1.85
C PRO A 95 5.39 7.70 1.26
N SER A 96 5.98 6.60 1.71
CA SER A 96 7.26 6.13 1.18
C SER A 96 7.04 5.58 -0.23
N TYR A 97 7.49 6.31 -1.24
CA TYR A 97 7.37 5.91 -2.64
C TYR A 97 8.40 4.86 -3.09
N MET A 98 9.35 4.48 -2.23
CA MET A 98 10.45 3.55 -2.57
C MET A 98 9.95 2.20 -3.13
N LEU A 99 8.92 1.62 -2.52
CA LEU A 99 8.32 0.37 -3.00
C LEU A 99 7.66 0.56 -4.37
N GLY A 100 6.97 1.69 -4.57
CA GLY A 100 6.35 2.04 -5.85
C GLY A 100 7.37 2.22 -6.96
N ILE A 101 8.50 2.87 -6.67
CA ILE A 101 9.62 3.04 -7.60
C ILE A 101 10.24 1.68 -7.96
N ALA A 102 10.50 0.82 -6.98
CA ALA A 102 11.05 -0.51 -7.23
C ALA A 102 10.12 -1.35 -8.13
N CYS A 103 8.81 -1.35 -7.87
CA CYS A 103 7.83 -2.01 -8.71
C CYS A 103 7.80 -1.42 -10.14
N MET A 104 7.86 -0.10 -10.27
CA MET A 104 7.90 0.59 -11.56
C MET A 104 9.09 0.13 -12.42
N VAL A 105 10.28 0.02 -11.82
CA VAL A 105 11.49 -0.45 -12.52
C VAL A 105 11.31 -1.89 -13.00
N ILE A 106 10.77 -2.78 -12.17
CA ILE A 106 10.52 -4.18 -12.55
C ILE A 106 9.52 -4.26 -13.71
N TYR A 107 8.42 -3.50 -13.65
CA TYR A 107 7.43 -3.46 -14.72
C TYR A 107 8.01 -2.91 -16.04
N LEU A 108 8.88 -1.89 -15.97
CA LEU A 108 9.57 -1.37 -17.16
C LEU A 108 10.46 -2.45 -17.81
N VAL A 109 11.25 -3.19 -17.03
CA VAL A 109 12.11 -4.27 -17.55
C VAL A 109 11.28 -5.34 -18.26
N ILE A 110 10.13 -5.73 -17.69
CA ILE A 110 9.26 -6.73 -18.30
C ILE A 110 8.62 -6.20 -19.59
N VAL A 111 8.15 -4.94 -19.62
CA VAL A 111 7.63 -4.30 -20.85
C VAL A 111 8.69 -4.29 -21.95
N PHE A 112 9.91 -3.82 -21.65
CA PHE A 112 11.01 -3.81 -22.63
C PHE A 112 11.37 -5.22 -23.11
N GLY A 113 11.32 -6.23 -22.23
CA GLY A 113 11.53 -7.63 -22.60
C GLY A 113 10.47 -8.22 -23.52
N THR A 114 9.29 -7.60 -23.61
CA THR A 114 8.19 -8.03 -24.51
C THR A 114 8.15 -7.30 -25.85
N LEU A 115 8.94 -6.22 -26.02
CA LEU A 115 9.11 -5.51 -27.28
C LEU A 115 9.95 -6.36 -28.25
N GLY A 116 9.30 -7.31 -28.90
CA GLY A 116 9.95 -8.26 -29.81
C GLY A 116 9.29 -9.65 -29.86
N MET A 117 8.22 -9.88 -29.10
CA MET A 117 7.44 -11.12 -29.20
C MET A 117 6.67 -11.18 -30.53
N SER A 118 6.54 -12.40 -31.08
CA SER A 118 5.94 -12.63 -32.41
C SER A 118 4.46 -12.22 -32.49
N GLU A 119 3.96 -11.96 -33.70
CA GLU A 119 2.56 -11.55 -33.96
C GLU A 119 1.50 -12.48 -33.33
N ARG A 120 1.84 -13.75 -33.09
CA ARG A 120 0.94 -14.74 -32.51
C ARG A 120 0.58 -14.46 -31.04
N ASP A 121 1.46 -13.76 -30.32
CA ASP A 121 1.30 -13.40 -28.90
C ASP A 121 1.04 -11.88 -28.71
N ALA A 122 0.87 -11.14 -29.82
CA ALA A 122 0.77 -9.68 -29.83
C ALA A 122 -0.42 -9.16 -29.01
N THR A 123 -1.54 -9.89 -28.96
CA THR A 123 -2.72 -9.45 -28.19
C THR A 123 -2.46 -9.44 -26.68
N ILE A 124 -1.77 -10.45 -26.14
CA ILE A 124 -1.47 -10.55 -24.71
C ILE A 124 -0.39 -9.53 -24.33
N SER A 125 0.64 -9.38 -25.17
CA SER A 125 1.66 -8.33 -25.01
C SER A 125 1.05 -6.92 -25.06
N MET A 126 0.12 -6.67 -25.99
CA MET A 126 -0.58 -5.38 -26.11
C MET A 126 -1.44 -5.07 -24.89
N ILE A 127 -2.23 -6.03 -24.39
CA ILE A 127 -3.05 -5.85 -23.18
C ILE A 127 -2.16 -5.53 -21.97
N TYR A 128 -1.03 -6.22 -21.84
CA TYR A 128 -0.07 -5.94 -20.78
C TYR A 128 0.57 -4.56 -20.89
N ASN A 129 1.05 -4.19 -22.08
CA ASN A 129 1.67 -2.89 -22.31
C ASN A 129 0.70 -1.74 -22.01
N ILE A 130 -0.55 -1.85 -22.46
CA ILE A 130 -1.62 -0.89 -22.15
C ILE A 130 -1.85 -0.82 -20.64
N SER A 131 -1.89 -1.97 -19.96
CA SER A 131 -2.13 -2.03 -18.51
C SER A 131 -0.99 -1.39 -17.72
N VAL A 132 0.26 -1.59 -18.12
CA VAL A 132 1.42 -0.95 -17.50
C VAL A 132 1.43 0.56 -17.76
N ILE A 133 1.16 1.01 -19.00
CA ILE A 133 1.05 2.44 -19.32
C ILE A 133 -0.07 3.10 -18.50
N ALA A 134 -1.22 2.45 -18.35
CA ALA A 134 -2.31 2.93 -17.52
C ALA A 134 -1.91 3.04 -16.04
N ALA A 135 -1.19 2.05 -15.50
CA ALA A 135 -0.66 2.09 -14.14
C ALA A 135 0.37 3.23 -13.95
N LEU A 136 1.23 3.48 -14.93
CA LEU A 136 2.18 4.59 -14.90
C LEU A 136 1.47 5.96 -14.95
N ALA A 137 0.51 6.12 -15.86
CA ALA A 137 -0.27 7.35 -16.01
C ALA A 137 -1.07 7.68 -14.75
N THR A 138 -1.76 6.69 -14.17
CA THR A 138 -2.50 6.86 -12.91
C THR A 138 -1.59 7.10 -11.71
N THR A 139 -0.38 6.53 -11.69
CA THR A 139 0.64 6.85 -10.67
C THR A 139 1.07 8.31 -10.77
N GLY A 140 1.34 8.80 -11.99
CA GLY A 140 1.65 10.21 -12.25
C GLY A 140 0.52 11.14 -11.80
N LEU A 141 -0.72 10.79 -12.14
CA LEU A 141 -1.92 11.52 -11.73
C LEU A 141 -2.04 11.58 -10.20
N MET A 142 -1.82 10.46 -9.51
CA MET A 142 -1.86 10.38 -8.05
C MET A 142 -0.79 11.26 -7.40
N VAL A 143 0.46 11.21 -7.87
CA VAL A 143 1.56 12.07 -7.39
C VAL A 143 1.24 13.55 -7.62
N PHE A 144 0.72 13.89 -8.81
CA PHE A 144 0.32 15.26 -9.13
C PHE A 144 -0.81 15.75 -8.25
N SER A 145 -1.81 14.90 -7.96
CA SER A 145 -2.95 15.24 -7.09
C SER A 145 -2.51 15.60 -5.66
N TYR A 146 -1.46 14.94 -5.13
CA TYR A 146 -0.89 15.28 -3.84
C TYR A 146 -0.01 16.53 -3.88
N ARG A 147 0.75 16.76 -4.96
CA ARG A 147 1.58 17.96 -5.12
C ARG A 147 0.75 19.23 -5.33
N ALA A 148 -0.27 19.16 -6.18
CA ALA A 148 -1.15 20.29 -6.49
C ALA A 148 -2.25 20.51 -5.43
N ASN A 149 -2.19 19.76 -4.32
CA ASN A 149 -3.08 19.90 -3.17
C ASN A 149 -4.58 19.88 -3.53
N TRP A 150 -4.97 19.01 -4.47
CA TRP A 150 -6.36 18.89 -4.96
C TRP A 150 -7.37 18.55 -3.87
N SER A 151 -8.67 18.74 -4.12
CA SER A 151 -9.69 18.41 -3.12
C SER A 151 -9.68 16.92 -2.74
N HIS A 152 -10.15 16.60 -1.52
CA HIS A 152 -10.15 15.23 -0.99
C HIS A 152 -10.89 14.25 -1.91
N ASN A 153 -12.01 14.67 -2.50
CA ASN A 153 -12.81 13.86 -3.42
C ASN A 153 -12.01 13.47 -4.67
N ILE A 154 -11.28 14.42 -5.26
CA ILE A 154 -10.48 14.16 -6.47
C ILE A 154 -9.30 13.25 -6.15
N ARG A 155 -8.63 13.44 -5.00
CA ARG A 155 -7.56 12.52 -4.56
C ARG A 155 -8.07 11.11 -4.33
N SER A 156 -9.26 10.96 -3.75
CA SER A 156 -9.88 9.64 -3.54
C SER A 156 -10.16 8.93 -4.87
N VAL A 157 -10.66 9.65 -5.89
CA VAL A 157 -10.89 9.09 -7.23
C VAL A 157 -9.58 8.72 -7.93
N CYS A 158 -8.54 9.56 -7.80
CA CYS A 158 -7.21 9.24 -8.31
C CYS A 158 -6.65 7.98 -7.65
N ALA A 159 -6.84 7.85 -6.33
CA ALA A 159 -6.40 6.68 -5.57
C ALA A 159 -7.11 5.40 -6.00
N THR A 160 -8.42 5.43 -6.24
CA THR A 160 -9.18 4.25 -6.67
C THR A 160 -8.79 3.81 -8.08
N LEU A 161 -8.66 4.76 -9.01
CA LEU A 161 -8.18 4.47 -10.37
C LEU A 161 -6.76 3.90 -10.37
N TRP A 162 -5.88 4.43 -9.52
CA TRP A 162 -4.52 3.94 -9.36
C TRP A 162 -4.48 2.49 -8.84
N VAL A 163 -5.27 2.18 -7.82
CA VAL A 163 -5.37 0.80 -7.28
C VAL A 163 -5.90 -0.16 -8.33
N LEU A 164 -6.96 0.21 -9.06
CA LEU A 164 -7.50 -0.62 -10.14
C LEU A 164 -6.48 -0.88 -11.24
N ALA A 165 -5.76 0.16 -11.68
CA ALA A 165 -4.74 0.02 -12.71
C ALA A 165 -3.58 -0.90 -12.27
N ILE A 166 -3.16 -0.81 -11.01
CA ILE A 166 -2.13 -1.72 -10.45
C ILE A 166 -2.62 -3.16 -10.42
N ILE A 167 -3.87 -3.42 -10.03
CA ILE A 167 -4.43 -4.78 -9.99
C ILE A 167 -4.46 -5.38 -11.40
N VAL A 168 -4.94 -4.63 -12.38
CA VAL A 168 -4.99 -5.08 -13.78
C VAL A 168 -3.59 -5.36 -14.30
N ALA A 169 -2.63 -4.44 -14.09
CA ALA A 169 -1.24 -4.63 -14.51
C ALA A 169 -0.58 -5.85 -13.84
N ALA A 170 -0.86 -6.09 -12.55
CA ALA A 170 -0.35 -7.26 -11.84
C ALA A 170 -0.92 -8.57 -12.41
N LEU A 171 -2.23 -8.64 -12.65
CA LEU A 171 -2.85 -9.82 -13.26
C LEU A 171 -2.32 -10.09 -14.66
N SER A 172 -2.18 -9.05 -15.49
CA SER A 172 -1.59 -9.17 -16.82
C SER A 172 -0.14 -9.64 -16.79
N SER A 173 0.64 -9.25 -15.78
CA SER A 173 2.04 -9.68 -15.64
C SER A 173 2.19 -11.18 -15.32
N VAL A 174 1.29 -11.72 -14.48
CA VAL A 174 1.28 -13.14 -14.13
C VAL A 174 0.94 -14.00 -15.37
N LEU A 175 0.05 -13.51 -16.22
CA LEU A 175 -0.32 -14.17 -17.48
C LEU A 175 0.80 -14.19 -18.52
N LEU A 176 1.78 -13.27 -18.43
CA LEU A 176 2.88 -13.12 -19.39
C LEU A 176 4.11 -13.97 -19.06
N LEU A 177 4.32 -14.30 -17.79
CA LEU A 177 5.43 -15.14 -17.32
C LEU A 177 5.57 -16.47 -18.10
N PRO A 178 4.48 -17.25 -18.31
CA PRO A 178 4.56 -18.48 -19.09
C PRO A 178 4.95 -18.24 -20.55
N LEU A 179 4.48 -17.15 -21.16
CA LEU A 179 4.77 -16.77 -22.54
C LEU A 179 6.25 -16.37 -22.73
N VAL A 180 6.79 -15.56 -21.81
CA VAL A 180 8.22 -15.19 -21.84
C VAL A 180 9.09 -16.43 -21.64
N TRP A 181 8.71 -17.35 -20.76
CA TRP A 181 9.47 -18.59 -20.56
C TRP A 181 9.42 -19.50 -21.79
N ALA A 182 8.25 -19.61 -22.44
CA ALA A 182 8.11 -20.36 -23.69
C ALA A 182 8.94 -19.75 -24.82
N ALA A 183 8.93 -18.41 -24.97
CA ALA A 183 9.73 -17.70 -25.96
C ALA A 183 11.24 -17.88 -25.71
N ASN A 184 11.70 -17.75 -24.46
CA ASN A 184 13.10 -17.98 -24.09
C ASN A 184 13.54 -19.42 -24.36
N ARG A 185 12.68 -20.42 -24.08
CA ARG A 185 12.96 -21.82 -24.44
C ARG A 185 13.09 -22.01 -25.95
N GLN A 186 12.21 -21.39 -26.74
CA GLN A 186 12.28 -21.47 -28.20
C GLN A 186 13.53 -20.79 -28.77
N GLN A 187 13.93 -19.64 -28.22
CA GLN A 187 15.17 -18.97 -28.62
C GLN A 187 16.40 -19.79 -28.25
N LEU A 188 16.44 -20.40 -27.06
CA LEU A 188 17.51 -21.34 -26.67
C LEU A 188 17.59 -22.54 -27.62
N ASN A 189 16.46 -23.15 -27.98
CA ASN A 189 16.43 -24.27 -28.93
C ASN A 189 16.91 -23.88 -30.35
N ARG A 190 16.80 -22.61 -30.72
CA ARG A 190 17.34 -22.09 -32.00
C ARG A 190 18.83 -21.78 -31.94
N LEU A 191 19.33 -21.36 -30.78
CA LEU A 191 20.75 -21.05 -30.55
C LEU A 191 21.59 -22.31 -30.30
N TYR A 192 20.97 -23.39 -29.84
CA TYR A 192 21.56 -24.73 -29.78
C TYR A 192 20.89 -25.64 -30.82
N PRO A 193 21.15 -25.46 -32.13
CA PRO A 193 20.78 -26.49 -33.09
C PRO A 193 21.47 -27.79 -32.68
N GLN A 194 20.75 -28.91 -32.69
CA GLN A 194 21.33 -30.22 -32.41
C GLN A 194 22.36 -30.56 -33.49
N ASP A 195 23.62 -30.21 -33.28
CA ASP A 195 24.78 -30.77 -34.02
C ASP A 195 25.04 -32.24 -33.63
N SER A 196 23.98 -33.05 -33.50
CA SER A 196 24.07 -34.41 -32.97
C SER A 196 23.08 -35.39 -33.60
N GLN A 197 22.77 -35.24 -34.89
CA GLN A 197 22.14 -36.31 -35.69
C GLN A 197 22.62 -36.39 -37.14
N ASN A 198 23.87 -36.01 -37.42
CA ASN A 198 24.50 -36.23 -38.74
C ASN A 198 25.97 -36.66 -38.67
N SER A 199 26.36 -37.35 -37.59
CA SER A 199 27.64 -38.06 -37.54
C SER A 199 27.45 -39.40 -36.84
N ASN A 200 27.58 -40.48 -37.61
CA ASN A 200 27.70 -41.89 -37.22
C ASN A 200 26.43 -42.74 -37.30
N THR A 201 26.10 -43.12 -38.53
CA THR A 201 25.85 -44.50 -39.04
C THR A 201 25.44 -44.28 -40.50
N GLU A 202 26.30 -44.38 -41.52
CA GLU A 202 27.03 -45.59 -41.95
C GLU A 202 26.27 -46.89 -41.69
#